data_AF-A0AAX4HQY0-F1
#
_entry.id   AF-A0AAX4HQY0-F1
#
_cell.length_a   1.000
_cell.length_b   1.000
_cell.length_c   1.000
_cell.angle_alpha   90.00
_cell.angle_beta   90.00
_cell.angle_gamma   90.00
#
_symmetry.space_group_name_H-M   'P 1'
#
loop_
_entity.id
_entity.type
_entity.pdbx_description
1 polymer ?
#
loop_
_entity_poly.entity_id
_entity_poly.type
_entity_poly.pdbx_seq_one_letter_code
_entity_poly.pdbx_strand_id
1 'polypeptide(L)'
;MRIGLFLLFVLLVSCAEAPLRRNPASESPVQLGEVSRSHSSVQLFPSAENDSLTYYFYLQLKDSKGQFVDVSPSEIALKAKNKRPVKFKLERILNGRYYVIVEKSEHAKSVDFVVQNQTLKEKVSLNFRQPDRRYSSISIKTKGEGKITFQLRLADKSNRPVLLPDQPEIVLEGRGEIEDLKHIQEGIWQFTVIYPEDNQIMYFSVRAQGVYLVNLLRYQHIEK
;
A
#
# COMPACT_ATOMS: atom_id res chain seq x y z
N MET A 1 -2.46 -60.97 26.99
CA MET A 1 -2.65 -59.50 27.03
C MET A 1 -1.76 -58.78 26.01
N ARG A 2 -2.10 -58.79 24.71
CA ARG A 2 -1.39 -57.98 23.69
C ARG A 2 -2.30 -57.47 22.56
N ILE A 3 -3.62 -57.68 22.65
CA ILE A 3 -4.58 -57.30 21.60
C ILE A 3 -5.19 -55.92 21.88
N GLY A 4 -5.39 -55.57 23.16
CA GLY A 4 -5.95 -54.25 23.54
C GLY A 4 -5.05 -53.06 23.20
N LEU A 5 -3.72 -53.25 23.22
CA LEU A 5 -2.77 -52.17 22.91
C LEU A 5 -2.75 -51.80 21.41
N PHE A 6 -3.04 -52.78 20.54
CA PHE A 6 -3.04 -52.59 19.09
C PHE A 6 -4.28 -51.82 18.63
N LEU A 7 -5.44 -52.09 19.25
CA LEU A 7 -6.69 -51.39 18.98
C LEU A 7 -6.66 -49.92 19.42
N LEU A 8 -5.98 -49.61 20.54
CA LEU A 8 -5.79 -48.24 21.01
C LEU A 8 -4.89 -47.42 20.05
N PHE A 9 -3.87 -48.05 19.47
CA PHE A 9 -2.99 -47.40 18.48
C PHE A 9 -3.71 -47.09 17.17
N VAL A 10 -4.60 -47.97 16.69
CA VAL A 10 -5.37 -47.73 15.46
C VAL A 10 -6.38 -46.59 15.64
N LEU A 11 -6.99 -46.45 16.82
CA LEU A 11 -7.93 -45.36 17.10
C LEU A 11 -7.25 -43.98 17.24
N LEU A 12 -6.00 -43.91 17.73
CA LEU A 12 -5.26 -42.65 17.87
C LEU A 12 -4.75 -42.10 16.52
N VAL A 13 -4.54 -42.95 15.52
CA VAL A 13 -4.09 -42.51 14.17
C VAL A 13 -5.25 -41.94 13.33
N SER A 14 -6.50 -42.25 13.67
CA SER A 14 -7.68 -41.72 12.96
C SER A 14 -8.06 -40.29 13.34
N CYS A 15 -7.36 -39.67 14.31
CA CYS A 15 -7.55 -38.27 14.69
C CYS A 15 -6.49 -37.34 14.10
N ALA A 16 -5.75 -37.79 13.08
CA ALA A 16 -5.00 -36.87 12.22
C ALA A 16 -6.03 -36.06 11.43
N GLU A 17 -6.31 -34.83 11.89
CA GLU A 17 -7.05 -33.83 11.12
C GLU A 17 -6.50 -33.86 9.70
N ALA A 18 -7.38 -34.14 8.72
CA ALA A 18 -7.01 -34.03 7.33
C ALA A 18 -6.37 -32.66 7.13
N PRO A 19 -5.15 -32.57 6.58
CA PRO A 19 -4.46 -31.29 6.46
C PRO A 19 -5.41 -30.34 5.74
N LEU A 20 -5.75 -29.23 6.40
CA LEU A 20 -6.57 -28.15 5.86
C LEU A 20 -6.05 -27.85 4.45
N ARG A 21 -6.72 -28.40 3.43
CA ARG A 21 -6.46 -28.05 2.04
C ARG A 21 -6.83 -26.59 1.95
N ARG A 22 -5.81 -25.73 1.96
CA ARG A 22 -5.98 -24.33 1.59
C ARG A 22 -6.39 -24.37 0.12
N ASN A 23 -7.70 -24.24 -0.13
CA ASN A 23 -8.15 -23.97 -1.48
C ASN A 23 -7.43 -22.70 -1.94
N PRO A 24 -6.88 -22.68 -3.17
CA PRO A 24 -6.29 -21.47 -3.69
C PRO A 24 -7.35 -20.35 -3.65
N ALA A 25 -6.91 -19.12 -3.38
CA ALA A 25 -7.78 -17.94 -3.25
C ALA A 25 -8.80 -17.82 -4.41
N SER A 26 -8.39 -18.25 -5.61
CA SER A 26 -9.16 -18.33 -6.85
C SER A 26 -10.37 -19.29 -6.82
N GLU A 27 -10.40 -20.27 -5.91
CA GLU A 27 -11.48 -21.26 -5.77
C GLU A 27 -12.46 -20.92 -4.64
N SER A 28 -12.30 -19.75 -4.01
CA SER A 28 -13.26 -19.30 -2.99
C SER A 28 -14.65 -19.12 -3.63
N PRO A 29 -15.71 -19.75 -3.08
CA PRO A 29 -17.05 -19.65 -3.65
C PRO A 29 -17.47 -18.18 -3.74
N VAL A 30 -18.21 -17.86 -4.79
CA VAL A 30 -18.77 -16.52 -4.99
C VAL A 30 -19.90 -16.32 -3.97
N GLN A 31 -19.83 -15.25 -3.19
CA GLN A 31 -20.85 -14.93 -2.18
C GLN A 31 -21.55 -13.63 -2.57
N LEU A 32 -22.57 -13.70 -3.43
CA LEU A 32 -23.31 -12.53 -3.85
C LEU A 32 -24.06 -11.90 -2.66
N GLY A 33 -24.06 -10.56 -2.59
CA GLY A 33 -24.74 -9.84 -1.53
C GLY A 33 -24.98 -8.37 -1.85
N GLU A 34 -25.65 -7.68 -0.93
CA GLU A 34 -25.88 -6.23 -1.00
C GLU A 34 -24.65 -5.48 -0.49
N VAL A 35 -24.14 -4.57 -1.30
CA VAL A 35 -22.95 -3.79 -0.98
C VAL A 35 -23.29 -2.58 -0.13
N SER A 36 -22.63 -2.45 1.01
CA SER A 36 -22.66 -1.26 1.85
C SER A 36 -21.56 -0.28 1.43
N ARG A 37 -21.98 0.89 0.94
CA ARG A 37 -21.10 2.01 0.62
C ARG A 37 -20.20 2.44 1.78
N SER A 38 -20.67 2.34 3.03
CA SER A 38 -19.94 2.83 4.21
C SER A 38 -18.85 1.89 4.68
N HIS A 39 -18.93 0.60 4.34
CA HIS A 39 -17.97 -0.43 4.74
C HIS A 39 -17.04 -0.85 3.61
N SER A 40 -17.44 -0.58 2.36
CA SER A 40 -16.63 -0.84 1.17
C SER A 40 -15.60 0.26 0.98
N SER A 41 -14.47 -0.08 0.40
CA SER A 41 -13.36 0.84 0.20
C SER A 41 -12.62 0.59 -1.10
N VAL A 42 -11.89 1.60 -1.56
CA VAL A 42 -10.96 1.46 -2.67
C VAL A 42 -9.63 2.10 -2.33
N GLN A 43 -8.54 1.42 -2.67
CA GLN A 43 -7.18 1.89 -2.50
C GLN A 43 -6.46 1.92 -3.85
N LEU A 44 -5.77 3.02 -4.14
CA LEU A 44 -4.94 3.14 -5.33
C LEU A 44 -3.53 2.64 -5.05
N PHE A 45 -3.05 1.77 -5.93
CA PHE A 45 -1.66 1.34 -5.99
C PHE A 45 -0.94 2.15 -7.08
N PRO A 46 0.12 2.87 -6.70
CA PRO A 46 1.04 3.48 -7.64
C PRO A 46 1.60 2.38 -8.55
N SER A 47 1.57 2.59 -9.86
CA SER A 47 2.21 1.63 -10.76
C SER A 47 3.72 1.61 -10.52
N ALA A 48 4.31 0.42 -10.64
CA ALA A 48 5.75 0.25 -10.60
C ALA A 48 6.43 1.12 -11.68
N GLU A 49 7.70 1.50 -11.45
CA GLU A 49 8.49 2.48 -12.22
C GLU A 49 8.44 2.32 -13.76
N ASN A 50 8.05 1.15 -14.28
CA ASN A 50 8.02 0.82 -15.70
C ASN A 50 6.63 0.86 -16.38
N ASP A 51 5.52 0.93 -15.64
CA ASP A 51 4.17 0.95 -16.24
C ASP A 51 3.48 2.30 -15.99
N SER A 52 3.98 3.34 -16.65
CA SER A 52 3.44 4.71 -16.54
C SER A 52 2.02 4.89 -17.10
N LEU A 53 1.46 3.83 -17.69
CA LEU A 53 0.25 3.83 -18.49
C LEU A 53 -0.95 3.20 -17.78
N THR A 54 -0.80 2.67 -16.57
CA THR A 54 -1.87 1.92 -15.89
C THR A 54 -2.01 2.32 -14.43
N TYR A 55 -3.24 2.43 -13.95
CA TYR A 55 -3.57 2.57 -12.53
C TYR A 55 -4.12 1.25 -12.00
N TYR A 56 -3.61 0.82 -10.86
CA TYR A 56 -4.06 -0.41 -10.19
C TYR A 56 -4.84 -0.03 -8.93
N PHE A 57 -6.07 -0.50 -8.80
CA PHE A 57 -6.87 -0.26 -7.62
C PHE A 57 -7.19 -1.58 -6.94
N TYR A 58 -7.22 -1.56 -5.62
CA TYR A 58 -7.74 -2.65 -4.81
C TYR A 58 -9.10 -2.25 -4.27
N LEU A 59 -10.12 -2.98 -4.69
CA LEU A 59 -11.51 -2.75 -4.34
C LEU A 59 -11.93 -3.79 -3.29
N GLN A 60 -12.45 -3.32 -2.17
CA GLN A 60 -13.04 -4.14 -1.12
C GLN A 60 -14.53 -3.85 -1.01
N LEU A 61 -15.36 -4.88 -1.23
CA LEU A 61 -16.82 -4.82 -1.14
C LEU A 61 -17.28 -5.55 0.11
N LYS A 62 -18.07 -4.86 0.92
CA LYS A 62 -18.61 -5.37 2.18
C LYS A 62 -20.08 -5.02 2.34
N ASP A 63 -20.82 -5.88 3.04
CA ASP A 63 -22.21 -5.64 3.42
C ASP A 63 -22.33 -4.67 4.62
N SER A 64 -23.56 -4.46 5.10
CA SER A 64 -23.85 -3.59 6.25
C SER A 64 -23.28 -4.11 7.58
N LYS A 65 -22.90 -5.39 7.65
CA LYS A 65 -22.28 -6.04 8.81
C LYS A 65 -20.75 -6.09 8.69
N GLY A 66 -20.17 -5.55 7.61
CA GLY A 66 -18.74 -5.58 7.35
C GLY A 66 -18.22 -6.91 6.80
N GLN A 67 -19.10 -7.83 6.39
CA GLN A 67 -18.73 -9.09 5.76
C GLN A 67 -18.42 -8.87 4.28
N PHE A 68 -17.42 -9.57 3.75
CA PHE A 68 -17.09 -9.49 2.32
C PHE A 68 -18.18 -10.13 1.47
N VAL A 69 -18.60 -9.42 0.43
CA VAL A 69 -19.61 -9.87 -0.53
C VAL A 69 -19.14 -9.60 -1.95
N ASP A 70 -19.43 -10.54 -2.84
CA ASP A 70 -19.22 -10.42 -4.27
C ASP A 70 -20.41 -9.75 -4.96
N VAL A 71 -20.15 -9.24 -6.16
CA VAL A 71 -21.16 -8.74 -7.09
C VAL A 71 -20.86 -9.29 -8.48
N SER A 72 -21.85 -9.28 -9.37
CA SER A 72 -21.58 -9.57 -10.78
C SER A 72 -20.63 -8.51 -11.37
N PRO A 73 -19.67 -8.87 -12.23
CA PRO A 73 -18.81 -7.90 -12.91
C PRO A 73 -19.58 -6.80 -13.64
N SER A 74 -20.79 -7.09 -14.13
CA SER A 74 -21.68 -6.13 -14.78
C SER A 74 -22.26 -5.06 -13.84
N GLU A 75 -22.21 -5.31 -12.53
CA GLU A 75 -22.69 -4.38 -11.50
C GLU A 75 -21.60 -3.40 -11.03
N ILE A 76 -20.37 -3.55 -11.53
CA ILE A 76 -19.25 -2.65 -11.28
C ILE A 76 -19.07 -1.75 -12.50
N ALA A 77 -19.02 -0.45 -12.29
CA ALA A 77 -18.70 0.53 -13.32
C ALA A 77 -17.79 1.62 -12.76
N LEU A 78 -16.85 2.09 -13.58
CA LEU A 78 -16.02 3.25 -13.26
C LEU A 78 -16.49 4.45 -14.08
N LYS A 79 -16.68 5.59 -13.42
CA LYS A 79 -17.05 6.85 -14.07
C LYS A 79 -15.99 7.92 -13.80
N ALA A 80 -15.57 8.64 -14.83
CA ALA A 80 -14.73 9.82 -14.65
C ALA A 80 -15.56 10.98 -14.09
N LYS A 81 -14.90 12.07 -13.63
CA LYS A 81 -15.56 13.29 -13.12
C LYS A 81 -16.65 13.85 -14.07
N ASN A 82 -16.47 13.70 -15.38
CA ASN A 82 -17.43 14.13 -16.40
C ASN A 82 -18.56 13.10 -16.67
N LYS A 83 -18.73 12.11 -15.79
CA LYS A 83 -19.70 11.01 -15.88
C LYS A 83 -19.51 10.06 -17.06
N ARG A 84 -18.43 10.18 -17.84
CA ARG A 84 -18.13 9.21 -18.91
C ARG A 84 -17.63 7.89 -18.32
N PRO A 85 -18.01 6.74 -18.92
CA PRO A 85 -17.50 5.45 -18.49
C PRO A 85 -15.99 5.39 -18.73
N VAL A 86 -15.28 4.77 -17.80
CA VAL A 86 -13.84 4.50 -17.90
C VAL A 86 -13.68 3.01 -18.16
N LYS A 87 -12.84 2.65 -19.14
CA LYS A 87 -12.52 1.25 -19.43
C LYS A 87 -11.61 0.70 -18.34
N PHE A 88 -11.88 -0.52 -17.90
CA PHE A 88 -11.09 -1.20 -16.88
C PHE A 88 -11.12 -2.71 -17.09
N LYS A 89 -10.14 -3.41 -16.52
CA LYS A 89 -10.16 -4.86 -16.31
C LYS A 89 -10.40 -5.14 -14.83
N LEU A 90 -11.14 -6.21 -14.54
CA LEU A 90 -11.49 -6.63 -13.20
C LEU A 90 -10.95 -8.03 -12.96
N GLU A 91 -10.19 -8.20 -11.89
CA GLU A 91 -9.67 -9.50 -11.46
C GLU A 91 -10.11 -9.78 -10.03
N ARG A 92 -10.92 -10.83 -9.83
CA ARG A 92 -11.32 -11.25 -8.47
C ARG A 92 -10.17 -12.02 -7.83
N ILE A 93 -9.75 -11.56 -6.65
CA ILE A 93 -8.68 -12.18 -5.87
C ILE A 93 -9.30 -13.15 -4.87
N LEU A 94 -10.30 -12.67 -4.13
CA LEU A 94 -11.02 -13.36 -3.06
C LEU A 94 -12.45 -12.82 -2.99
N ASN A 95 -13.30 -13.46 -2.17
CA ASN A 95 -14.64 -12.93 -1.89
C ASN A 95 -14.57 -11.43 -1.50
N GLY A 96 -15.34 -10.63 -2.23
CA GLY A 96 -15.49 -9.18 -2.09
C GLY A 96 -14.21 -8.39 -2.35
N ARG A 97 -13.17 -8.98 -2.96
CA ARG A 97 -11.86 -8.34 -3.13
C ARG A 97 -11.35 -8.48 -4.56
N TYR A 98 -11.09 -7.34 -5.18
CA TYR A 98 -10.80 -7.25 -6.60
C TYR A 98 -9.60 -6.35 -6.88
N TYR A 99 -8.80 -6.71 -7.88
CA TYR A 99 -7.97 -5.74 -8.60
C TYR A 99 -8.79 -5.13 -9.72
N VAL A 100 -8.76 -3.80 -9.80
CA VAL A 100 -9.33 -3.02 -10.90
C VAL A 100 -8.18 -2.32 -11.60
N ILE A 101 -7.98 -2.63 -12.88
CA ILE A 101 -6.87 -2.15 -13.68
C ILE A 101 -7.42 -1.16 -14.69
N VAL A 102 -6.96 0.08 -14.63
CA VAL A 102 -7.44 1.18 -15.47
C VAL A 102 -6.29 1.69 -16.33
N GLU A 103 -6.46 1.62 -17.64
CA GLU A 103 -5.53 2.27 -18.57
C GLU A 103 -5.63 3.80 -18.39
N LYS A 104 -4.48 4.45 -18.22
CA LYS A 104 -4.35 5.88 -18.04
C LYS A 104 -4.81 6.58 -19.32
N SER A 105 -6.01 7.17 -19.25
CA SER A 105 -6.49 8.08 -20.28
C SER A 105 -6.24 9.53 -19.88
N GLU A 106 -5.92 10.40 -20.83
CA GLU A 106 -5.61 11.83 -20.59
C GLU A 106 -6.76 12.61 -19.92
N HIS A 107 -7.97 12.05 -19.91
CA HIS A 107 -9.19 12.74 -19.48
C HIS A 107 -9.67 12.35 -18.08
N ALA A 108 -9.14 11.28 -17.48
CA ALA A 108 -9.58 10.80 -16.17
C ALA A 108 -8.70 11.39 -15.06
N LYS A 109 -9.07 12.58 -14.55
CA LYS A 109 -8.40 13.20 -13.38
C LYS A 109 -8.81 12.55 -12.05
N SER A 110 -9.97 11.92 -12.02
CA SER A 110 -10.49 11.14 -10.88
C SER A 110 -11.45 10.08 -11.40
N VAL A 111 -11.62 9.02 -10.62
CA VAL A 111 -12.60 7.97 -10.89
C VAL A 111 -13.51 7.74 -9.70
N ASP A 112 -14.79 7.63 -10.00
CA ASP A 112 -15.85 7.22 -9.09
C ASP A 112 -16.14 5.74 -9.34
N PHE A 113 -16.05 4.93 -8.29
CA PHE A 113 -16.45 3.53 -8.32
C PHE A 113 -17.95 3.43 -8.09
N VAL A 114 -18.69 2.85 -9.03
CA VAL A 114 -20.13 2.61 -8.95
C VAL A 114 -20.34 1.10 -8.84
N VAL A 115 -20.99 0.67 -7.77
CA VAL A 115 -21.27 -0.74 -7.48
C VAL A 115 -22.76 -0.86 -7.19
N GLN A 116 -23.48 -1.73 -7.89
CA GLN A 116 -24.94 -1.89 -7.73
C GLN A 116 -25.70 -0.54 -7.82
N ASN A 117 -25.33 0.30 -8.79
CA ASN A 117 -25.84 1.66 -9.00
C ASN A 117 -25.55 2.67 -7.87
N GLN A 118 -24.71 2.33 -6.89
CA GLN A 118 -24.30 3.23 -5.81
C GLN A 118 -22.83 3.64 -5.97
N THR A 119 -22.54 4.95 -5.90
CA THR A 119 -21.14 5.42 -5.89
C THR A 119 -20.52 5.18 -4.52
N LEU A 120 -19.33 4.57 -4.47
CA LEU A 120 -18.57 4.37 -3.23
C LEU A 120 -18.20 5.72 -2.58
N LYS A 121 -17.78 5.70 -1.31
CA LYS A 121 -17.51 6.94 -0.56
C LYS A 121 -16.20 7.57 -1.00
N GLU A 122 -15.17 6.76 -1.24
CA GLU A 122 -13.86 7.22 -1.63
C GLU A 122 -13.86 7.76 -3.07
N LYS A 123 -13.32 8.97 -3.22
CA LYS A 123 -12.98 9.52 -4.53
C LYS A 123 -11.49 9.37 -4.72
N VAL A 124 -11.08 8.65 -5.76
CA VAL A 124 -9.66 8.48 -6.04
C VAL A 124 -9.22 9.49 -7.09
N SER A 125 -8.33 10.39 -6.68
CA SER A 125 -7.63 11.29 -7.62
C SER A 125 -6.60 10.50 -8.40
N LEU A 126 -6.68 10.57 -9.73
CA LEU A 126 -5.72 9.95 -10.64
C LEU A 126 -4.55 10.88 -10.98
N ASN A 127 -4.62 12.15 -10.58
CA ASN A 127 -3.56 13.13 -10.79
C ASN A 127 -2.78 13.35 -9.49
N PHE A 128 -2.03 12.34 -9.07
CA PHE A 128 -1.08 12.45 -7.97
C PHE A 128 0.34 12.53 -8.55
N ARG A 129 1.12 13.48 -8.04
CA ARG A 129 2.52 13.65 -8.43
C ARG A 129 3.33 12.61 -7.67
N GLN A 130 4.07 11.76 -8.38
CA GLN A 130 5.00 10.84 -7.74
C GLN A 130 6.32 11.55 -7.40
N PRO A 131 6.96 11.20 -6.28
CA PRO A 131 8.33 11.61 -6.00
C PRO A 131 9.30 11.11 -7.07
N ASP A 132 10.26 11.94 -7.48
CA ASP A 132 11.37 11.58 -8.35
C ASP A 132 12.69 11.76 -7.60
N ARG A 133 13.56 10.74 -7.70
CA ARG A 133 14.85 10.71 -6.99
C ARG A 133 15.75 11.90 -7.33
N ARG A 134 15.72 12.42 -8.56
CA ARG A 134 16.62 13.50 -8.99
C ARG A 134 16.31 14.84 -8.31
N TYR A 135 15.06 15.01 -7.87
CA TYR A 135 14.56 16.27 -7.29
C TYR A 135 14.21 16.15 -5.79
N SER A 136 14.23 14.92 -5.27
CA SER A 136 14.02 14.61 -3.87
C SER A 136 15.37 14.46 -3.14
N SER A 137 15.45 14.86 -1.88
CA SER A 137 16.70 14.83 -1.12
C SER A 137 16.46 14.78 0.39
N ILE A 138 17.46 14.30 1.12
CA ILE A 138 17.53 14.40 2.59
C ILE A 138 18.71 15.31 2.93
N SER A 139 18.49 16.30 3.79
CA SER A 139 19.53 17.22 4.26
C SER A 139 19.58 17.27 5.79
N ILE A 140 20.76 17.57 6.33
CA ILE A 140 20.95 17.74 7.77
C ILE A 140 20.46 19.13 8.18
N LYS A 141 19.62 19.19 9.21
CA LYS A 141 19.17 20.45 9.82
C LYS A 141 19.98 20.83 11.04
N THR A 142 20.11 19.89 11.96
CA THR A 142 20.80 20.12 13.24
C THR A 142 21.58 18.87 13.60
N LYS A 143 22.81 19.06 14.07
CA LYS A 143 23.64 17.99 14.64
C LYS A 143 23.75 18.20 16.14
N GLY A 144 23.43 17.16 16.90
CA GLY A 144 23.71 17.06 18.32
C GLY A 144 24.52 15.80 18.62
N GLU A 145 24.91 15.66 19.87
CA GLU A 145 25.49 14.45 20.42
C GLU A 145 24.44 13.34 20.46
N GLY A 146 24.77 12.16 19.94
CA GLY A 146 23.86 11.01 19.80
C GLY A 146 22.62 11.21 18.93
N LYS A 147 22.40 12.40 18.34
CA LYS A 147 21.19 12.71 17.55
C LYS A 147 21.43 13.66 16.38
N ILE A 148 20.80 13.38 15.25
CA ILE A 148 20.80 14.28 14.08
C ILE A 148 19.37 14.47 13.60
N THR A 149 18.98 15.72 13.41
CA THR A 149 17.70 16.07 12.78
C THR A 149 17.91 16.27 11.29
N PHE A 150 17.11 15.57 10.49
CA PHE A 150 17.11 15.62 9.03
C PHE A 150 15.83 16.24 8.49
N GLN A 151 15.91 16.85 7.30
CA GLN A 151 14.77 17.26 6.51
C GLN A 151 14.73 16.49 5.21
N LEU A 152 13.62 15.82 4.96
CA LEU A 152 13.28 15.21 3.68
C LEU A 152 12.52 16.23 2.82
N ARG A 153 12.96 16.39 1.58
CA ARG A 153 12.24 17.08 0.50
C ARG A 153 11.83 16.04 -0.55
N LEU A 154 10.54 15.97 -0.85
CA LEU A 154 9.97 15.16 -1.93
C LEU A 154 9.45 16.07 -3.03
N ALA A 155 9.94 15.85 -4.26
CA ALA A 155 9.53 16.60 -5.43
C ALA A 155 9.35 15.69 -6.65
N ASP A 156 8.50 16.12 -7.58
CA ASP A 156 8.21 15.38 -8.81
C ASP A 156 9.28 15.60 -9.90
N LYS A 157 9.08 14.98 -11.07
CA LYS A 157 9.93 15.14 -12.27
C LYS A 157 10.06 16.58 -12.77
N SER A 158 9.17 17.48 -12.34
CA SER A 158 9.18 18.91 -12.67
C SER A 158 9.66 19.75 -11.48
N ASN A 159 10.28 19.13 -10.47
CA ASN A 159 10.79 19.76 -9.26
C ASN A 159 9.73 20.47 -8.40
N ARG A 160 8.46 20.08 -8.53
CA ARG A 160 7.36 20.62 -7.72
C ARG A 160 7.18 19.78 -6.46
N PRO A 161 6.78 20.38 -5.33
CA PRO A 161 6.44 19.64 -4.13
C PRO A 161 5.40 18.55 -4.39
N VAL A 162 5.57 17.42 -3.71
CA VAL A 162 4.64 16.29 -3.72
C VAL A 162 3.88 16.27 -2.39
N LEU A 163 2.55 16.43 -2.47
CA LEU A 163 1.66 16.15 -1.35
C LEU A 163 1.44 14.65 -1.24
N LEU A 164 1.78 14.07 -0.08
CA LEU A 164 1.52 12.67 0.22
C LEU A 164 0.19 12.52 0.97
N PRO A 165 -0.65 11.52 0.64
CA PRO A 165 -1.84 11.20 1.42
C PRO A 165 -1.47 10.53 2.76
N ASP A 166 -0.36 9.79 2.78
CA ASP A 166 0.12 9.01 3.93
C ASP A 166 1.56 9.44 4.31
N GLN A 167 1.94 9.16 5.55
CA GLN A 167 3.30 9.39 6.04
C GLN A 167 4.32 8.54 5.26
N PRO A 168 5.45 9.12 4.78
CA PRO A 168 6.48 8.35 4.11
C PRO A 168 7.21 7.42 5.09
N GLU A 169 7.69 6.28 4.61
CA GLU A 169 8.58 5.41 5.38
C GLU A 169 10.03 5.81 5.08
N ILE A 170 10.79 6.16 6.12
CA ILE A 170 12.23 6.38 6.02
C ILE A 170 12.93 5.06 6.37
N VAL A 171 13.76 4.58 5.45
CA VAL A 171 14.54 3.34 5.63
C VAL A 171 15.98 3.73 5.94
N LEU A 172 16.45 3.35 7.13
CA LEU A 172 17.82 3.54 7.59
C LEU A 172 18.60 2.22 7.45
N GLU A 173 19.68 2.25 6.69
CA GLU A 173 20.70 1.20 6.67
C GLU A 173 21.91 1.69 7.49
N GLY A 174 22.02 1.22 8.73
CA GLY A 174 23.02 1.67 9.69
C GLY A 174 22.60 1.33 11.12
N ARG A 175 23.34 1.81 12.13
CA ARG A 175 22.94 1.68 13.54
C ARG A 175 22.24 2.96 13.98
N GLY A 176 20.98 2.85 14.36
CA GLY A 176 20.21 3.95 14.90
C GLY A 176 18.71 3.71 14.79
N GLU A 177 17.96 4.66 15.34
CA GLU A 177 16.50 4.65 15.36
C GLU A 177 15.98 5.97 14.79
N ILE A 178 14.92 5.88 13.97
CA ILE A 178 14.24 7.05 13.41
C ILE A 178 13.09 7.43 14.34
N GLU A 179 13.07 8.68 14.77
CA GLU A 179 12.03 9.25 15.62
C GLU A 179 11.46 10.54 15.03
N ASP A 180 10.36 11.02 15.62
CA ASP A 180 9.79 12.34 15.37
C ASP A 180 9.49 12.67 13.89
N LEU A 181 9.15 11.68 13.08
CA LEU A 181 8.78 11.92 11.69
C LEU A 181 7.50 12.75 11.62
N LYS A 182 7.64 14.02 11.23
CA LYS A 182 6.55 14.98 11.18
C LYS A 182 6.48 15.73 9.86
N HIS A 183 5.26 16.01 9.44
CA HIS A 183 4.98 16.85 8.29
C HIS A 183 5.22 18.32 8.64
N ILE A 184 5.98 19.04 7.81
CA ILE A 184 6.26 20.47 7.99
C ILE A 184 5.42 21.31 7.03
N GLN A 185 5.48 20.98 5.75
CA GLN A 185 4.74 21.63 4.67
C GLN A 185 4.71 20.71 3.45
N GLU A 186 4.00 21.11 2.39
CA GLU A 186 3.90 20.32 1.15
C GLU A 186 5.29 19.86 0.65
N GLY A 187 5.46 18.55 0.52
CA GLY A 187 6.71 17.92 0.10
C GLY A 187 7.86 18.00 1.10
N ILE A 188 7.66 18.49 2.33
CA ILE A 188 8.71 18.61 3.35
C ILE A 188 8.32 17.90 4.64
N TRP A 189 9.20 16.99 5.05
CA TRP A 189 9.11 16.25 6.30
C TRP A 189 10.38 16.43 7.10
N GLN A 190 10.29 16.31 8.41
CA GLN A 190 11.43 16.34 9.31
C GLN A 190 11.41 15.08 10.17
N PHE A 191 12.58 14.49 10.42
CA PHE A 191 12.74 13.34 11.30
C PHE A 191 14.07 13.43 12.04
N THR A 192 14.17 12.73 13.16
CA THR A 192 15.38 12.64 13.97
C THR A 192 15.94 11.23 13.86
N VAL A 193 17.26 11.10 13.85
CA VAL A 193 17.93 9.81 14.02
C VAL A 193 18.71 9.86 15.33
N ILE A 194 18.41 8.91 16.21
CA ILE A 194 19.21 8.62 17.39
C ILE A 194 20.18 7.50 17.01
N TYR A 195 21.47 7.69 17.22
CA TYR A 195 22.49 6.74 16.79
C TYR A 195 23.57 6.59 17.88
N PRO A 196 24.19 5.40 17.99
CA PRO A 196 25.32 5.20 18.90
C PRO A 196 26.53 5.99 18.42
N GLU A 197 27.38 6.43 19.34
CA GLU A 197 28.58 7.25 19.07
C GLU A 197 29.71 6.50 18.34
N ASP A 198 29.48 5.25 17.93
CA ASP A 198 30.43 4.47 17.16
C ASP A 198 30.62 5.03 15.73
N ASN A 199 31.85 4.96 15.22
CA ASN A 199 32.17 5.17 13.81
C ASN A 199 31.26 4.34 12.89
N GLN A 200 30.50 5.00 12.02
CA GLN A 200 29.56 4.31 11.15
C GLN A 200 29.19 5.09 9.88
N ILE A 201 28.68 4.35 8.90
CA ILE A 201 28.07 4.91 7.70
C ILE A 201 26.58 4.58 7.75
N MET A 202 25.75 5.59 7.56
CA MET A 202 24.30 5.47 7.48
C MET A 202 23.83 5.81 6.07
N TYR A 203 23.00 4.95 5.48
CA TYR A 203 22.30 5.23 4.23
C TYR A 203 20.81 5.43 4.48
N PHE A 204 20.25 6.43 3.83
CA PHE A 204 18.85 6.79 3.96
C PHE A 204 18.14 6.61 2.63
N SER A 205 17.10 5.79 2.63
CA SER A 205 16.16 5.60 1.53
C SER A 205 14.75 5.98 1.97
N VAL A 206 13.84 6.23 1.03
CA VAL A 206 12.46 6.63 1.35
C VAL A 206 11.46 5.87 0.51
N ARG A 207 10.41 5.32 1.13
CA ARG A 207 9.22 4.81 0.42
C ARG A 207 8.08 5.79 0.59
N ALA A 208 7.54 6.25 -0.52
CA ALA A 208 6.45 7.21 -0.53
C ALA A 208 5.60 7.02 -1.80
N GLN A 209 4.28 6.92 -1.64
CA GLN A 209 3.36 6.67 -2.77
C GLN A 209 3.88 5.56 -3.70
N GLY A 210 4.24 4.40 -3.12
CA GLY A 210 4.65 3.20 -3.87
C GLY A 210 5.95 3.33 -4.65
N VAL A 211 6.66 4.46 -4.55
CA VAL A 211 7.98 4.67 -5.11
C VAL A 211 9.03 4.45 -4.02
N TYR A 212 10.11 3.75 -4.34
CA TYR A 212 11.26 3.57 -3.46
C TYR A 212 12.45 4.41 -3.93
N LEU A 213 12.70 5.51 -3.22
CA LEU A 213 13.81 6.41 -3.46
C LEU A 213 15.05 5.91 -2.73
N VAL A 214 15.85 5.11 -3.41
CA VAL A 214 17.06 4.47 -2.85
C VAL A 214 18.16 5.51 -2.59
N ASN A 215 18.84 5.41 -1.46
CA ASN A 215 20.08 6.12 -1.12
C ASN A 215 20.03 7.61 -1.44
N LEU A 216 19.03 8.29 -0.87
CA LEU A 216 18.88 9.75 -0.94
C LEU A 216 19.97 10.49 -0.16
N LEU A 217 20.54 9.85 0.87
CA LEU A 217 21.67 10.40 1.62
C LEU A 217 22.58 9.28 2.12
N ARG A 218 23.89 9.48 1.99
CA ARG A 218 24.92 8.75 2.73
C ARG A 218 25.51 9.70 3.77
N TYR A 219 25.42 9.35 5.04
CA TYR A 219 26.05 10.07 6.14
C TYR A 219 27.16 9.22 6.76
N GLN A 220 28.27 9.85 7.14
CA GLN A 220 29.37 9.19 7.81
C GLN A 220 29.63 9.89 9.14
N HIS A 221 29.47 9.13 10.22
CA HIS A 221 29.87 9.53 11.56
C HIS A 221 31.30 9.05 11.81
N ILE A 222 32.14 9.97 12.28
CA ILE A 222 33.49 9.68 12.75
C ILE A 222 33.62 10.34 14.11
N GLU A 223 33.91 9.54 15.13
CA GLU A 223 34.24 9.99 16.49
C GLU A 223 35.48 10.91 16.41
N LYS A 224 35.46 12.00 17.17
CA LYS A 224 36.52 13.02 17.13
C LYS A 224 37.66 12.70 18.07
#